data_AF-A0A939XD67-F1
#
_entry.id   AF-A0A939XD67-F1
#
_cell.length_a   1.000
_cell.length_b   1.000
_cell.length_c   1.000
_cell.angle_alpha   90.00
_cell.angle_beta   90.00
_cell.angle_gamma   90.00
#
_symmetry.space_group_name_H-M   'P 1'
#
loop_
_entity.id
_entity.type
_entity.pdbx_description
1 polymer ?
#
loop_
_entity_poly.entity_id
_entity_poly.type
_entity_poly.pdbx_seq_one_letter_code
_entity_poly.pdbx_strand_id
1 'polypeptide(L)'
;MRIEADNNQKKKTVISDDSLIYSKREERSTREKFKDLDRKEKWQFFKDYILKKLLLGIAIAALVIYAVVTIFGPKVEPVFYSAVFANPFTDRDLEAFQGGFNELLITDPDREGVYFDTGFSLGDDDTTGRYKFVALLAAAEIDALISPMDELRTDVDSEAVCDLRDILPDDLYKRVEDKLVWLEAEVYDYELEKNVKQPSAPYAIDMTDFVKKYSSYDVRLKYYYSVVINGTHKENAVRFIEYMADCLDGKVTSEGPVL
;
A
#
# COMPACT_ATOMS: atom_id res chain seq x y z
N MET A 1 66.07 -71.04 -3.12
CA MET A 1 64.90 -70.27 -2.64
C MET A 1 64.86 -70.45 -1.13
N ARG A 2 65.33 -69.52 -0.29
CA ARG A 2 64.67 -68.27 0.19
C ARG A 2 63.26 -68.58 0.70
N ILE A 3 62.85 -68.31 1.95
CA ILE A 3 62.97 -67.03 2.70
C ILE A 3 63.03 -67.26 4.23
N GLU A 4 63.70 -66.32 4.90
CA GLU A 4 64.02 -66.16 6.33
C GLU A 4 62.86 -65.61 7.19
N ALA A 5 62.94 -65.80 8.51
CA ALA A 5 62.32 -64.90 9.49
C ALA A 5 63.23 -64.76 10.73
N ASP A 6 63.89 -63.61 10.80
CA ASP A 6 64.73 -63.08 11.88
C ASP A 6 63.85 -62.60 13.05
N ASN A 7 64.17 -62.99 14.29
CA ASN A 7 63.40 -62.64 15.47
C ASN A 7 64.16 -61.62 16.33
N ASN A 8 63.63 -60.40 16.30
CA ASN A 8 64.21 -59.16 16.76
C ASN A 8 64.20 -59.01 18.30
N GLN A 9 65.29 -58.43 18.82
CA GLN A 9 65.54 -58.12 20.22
C GLN A 9 64.53 -57.11 20.80
N LYS A 10 63.91 -57.43 21.93
CA LYS A 10 63.23 -56.43 22.78
C LYS A 10 64.26 -55.61 23.58
N LYS A 11 64.52 -54.37 23.17
CA LYS A 11 65.04 -53.31 24.06
C LYS A 11 63.89 -52.40 24.49
N LYS A 12 63.67 -52.30 25.80
CA LYS A 12 62.73 -51.39 26.46
C LYS A 12 63.22 -49.94 26.31
N THR A 13 62.39 -49.06 25.78
CA THR A 13 62.43 -47.61 26.03
C THR A 13 61.17 -47.25 26.80
N VAL A 14 61.31 -47.05 28.11
CA VAL A 14 60.27 -46.46 28.94
C VAL A 14 60.40 -44.95 28.78
N ILE A 15 59.42 -44.32 28.16
CA ILE A 15 59.23 -42.86 28.26
C ILE A 15 58.49 -42.64 29.58
N SER A 16 59.11 -41.94 30.51
CA SER A 16 58.57 -41.62 31.82
C SER A 16 57.37 -40.69 31.68
N ASP A 17 56.27 -41.07 32.32
CA ASP A 17 54.93 -40.46 32.24
C ASP A 17 54.80 -39.20 33.13
N ASP A 18 55.87 -38.40 33.22
CA ASP A 18 55.92 -37.14 33.99
C ASP A 18 56.16 -35.95 33.05
N SER A 19 55.45 -35.91 31.92
CA SER A 19 55.44 -34.69 31.08
C SER A 19 54.47 -33.67 31.70
N LEU A 20 55.04 -32.66 32.37
CA LEU A 20 54.40 -31.44 32.88
C LEU A 20 53.70 -30.57 31.80
N ILE A 21 53.39 -31.12 30.63
CA ILE A 21 52.97 -30.36 29.44
C ILE A 21 51.44 -30.38 29.25
N TYR A 22 50.69 -31.25 29.93
CA TYR A 22 49.23 -31.28 29.86
C TYR A 22 48.56 -30.88 31.19
N SER A 23 48.77 -29.64 31.63
CA SER A 23 47.82 -28.99 32.53
C SER A 23 46.59 -28.57 31.71
N LYS A 24 45.54 -29.41 31.70
CA LYS A 24 44.23 -29.07 31.16
C LYS A 24 43.71 -27.85 31.92
N ARG A 25 43.77 -26.67 31.32
CA ARG A 25 43.24 -25.43 31.91
C ARG A 25 41.73 -25.59 31.94
N GLU A 26 41.15 -25.90 33.10
CA GLU A 26 39.70 -25.92 33.26
C GLU A 26 39.16 -24.52 32.97
N GLU A 27 38.46 -24.38 31.85
CA GLU A 27 37.74 -23.15 31.52
C GLU A 27 36.59 -22.99 32.52
N ARG A 28 36.87 -22.32 33.65
CA ARG A 28 35.84 -21.95 34.63
C ARG A 28 34.68 -21.26 33.93
N SER A 29 33.46 -21.69 34.25
CA SER A 29 32.25 -21.14 33.66
C SER A 29 32.14 -19.64 33.99
N THR A 30 31.46 -18.88 33.12
CA THR A 30 31.25 -17.43 33.31
C THR A 30 30.63 -17.09 34.67
N ARG A 31 29.86 -18.03 35.25
CA ARG A 31 29.26 -17.93 36.60
C ARG A 31 30.27 -18.05 37.73
N GLU A 32 31.28 -18.91 37.60
CA GLU A 32 32.31 -19.12 38.63
C GLU A 32 33.28 -17.94 38.70
N LYS A 33 33.69 -17.41 37.54
CA LYS A 33 34.52 -16.20 37.47
C LYS A 33 33.82 -14.96 38.04
N PHE A 34 32.49 -14.91 38.02
CA PHE A 34 31.72 -13.77 38.51
C PHE A 34 31.57 -13.73 40.04
N LYS A 35 31.68 -14.88 40.72
CA LYS A 35 31.50 -14.98 42.17
C LYS A 35 32.70 -14.42 42.96
N ASP A 36 33.90 -14.54 42.41
CA ASP A 36 35.17 -14.20 43.08
C ASP A 36 35.64 -12.75 42.86
N LEU A 37 34.90 -11.91 42.12
CA LEU A 37 35.31 -10.54 41.75
C LEU A 37 34.86 -9.48 42.77
N ASP A 38 35.70 -8.47 43.01
CA ASP A 38 35.36 -7.28 43.80
C ASP A 38 34.32 -6.39 43.06
N ARG A 39 33.64 -5.47 43.77
CA ARG A 39 32.56 -4.62 43.21
C ARG A 39 33.00 -3.82 41.96
N LYS A 40 34.25 -3.33 41.91
CA LYS A 40 34.77 -2.63 40.73
C LYS A 40 34.99 -3.56 39.54
N GLU A 41 35.50 -4.76 39.79
CA GLU A 41 35.80 -5.74 38.74
C GLU A 41 34.52 -6.35 38.15
N LYS A 42 33.47 -6.52 38.97
CA LYS A 42 32.12 -6.89 38.51
C LYS A 42 31.53 -5.87 37.54
N TRP A 43 31.76 -4.58 37.79
CA TRP A 43 31.30 -3.51 36.90
C TRP A 43 32.07 -3.47 35.58
N GLN A 44 33.39 -3.68 35.63
CA GLN A 44 34.22 -3.79 34.43
C GLN A 44 33.79 -5.01 33.60
N PHE A 45 33.59 -6.17 34.23
CA PHE A 45 33.08 -7.37 33.58
C PHE A 45 31.69 -7.16 32.96
N PHE A 46 30.79 -6.46 33.65
CA PHE A 46 29.48 -6.10 33.10
C PHE A 46 29.61 -5.26 31.83
N LYS A 47 30.46 -4.22 31.83
CA LYS A 47 30.71 -3.39 30.64
C LYS A 47 31.33 -4.19 29.49
N ASP A 48 32.31 -5.04 29.79
CA ASP A 48 33.09 -5.72 28.76
C ASP A 48 32.33 -6.88 28.11
N TYR A 49 31.50 -7.60 28.89
CA TYR A 49 30.88 -8.86 28.45
C TYR A 49 29.35 -8.87 28.42
N ILE A 50 28.68 -8.07 29.26
CA ILE A 50 27.21 -8.11 29.39
C ILE A 50 26.57 -6.93 28.65
N LEU A 51 27.14 -5.73 28.73
CA LEU A 51 26.58 -4.51 28.14
C LEU A 51 26.43 -4.62 26.63
N LYS A 52 27.43 -5.14 25.91
CA LYS A 52 27.35 -5.35 24.45
C LYS A 52 26.24 -6.34 24.08
N LYS A 53 26.10 -7.43 24.84
CA LYS A 53 25.05 -8.44 24.63
C LYS A 53 23.66 -7.89 24.97
N LEU A 54 23.58 -7.07 26.03
CA LEU A 54 22.35 -6.38 26.44
C LEU A 54 21.91 -5.37 25.38
N LEU A 55 22.81 -4.53 24.87
CA LEU A 55 22.52 -3.58 23.80
C LEU A 55 22.10 -4.29 22.52
N LEU A 56 22.76 -5.39 22.14
CA LEU A 56 22.35 -6.21 21.01
C LEU A 56 20.95 -6.81 21.23
N GLY A 57 20.65 -7.30 22.43
CA GLY A 57 19.33 -7.81 22.79
C GLY A 57 18.24 -6.73 22.72
N ILE A 58 18.53 -5.52 23.20
CA ILE A 58 17.63 -4.36 23.09
C ILE A 58 17.42 -3.99 21.62
N ALA A 59 18.46 -3.96 20.80
CA ALA A 59 18.36 -3.65 19.37
C ALA A 59 17.48 -4.68 18.63
N ILE A 60 17.67 -5.98 18.91
CA ILE A 60 16.83 -7.04 18.34
C ILE A 60 15.38 -6.89 18.82
N ALA A 61 15.16 -6.66 20.11
CA ALA A 61 13.82 -6.45 20.66
C ALA A 61 13.13 -5.23 20.03
N ALA A 62 13.85 -4.12 19.85
CA ALA A 62 13.33 -2.92 19.20
C ALA A 62 12.95 -3.20 17.73
N LEU A 63 13.76 -3.97 17.00
CA LEU A 63 13.46 -4.36 15.62
C LEU A 63 12.23 -5.27 15.55
N VAL A 64 12.09 -6.22 16.47
CA VAL A 64 10.89 -7.07 16.56
C VAL A 64 9.65 -6.25 16.89
N ILE A 65 9.73 -5.35 17.88
CA ILE A 65 8.62 -4.45 18.23
C ILE A 65 8.25 -3.58 17.03
N TYR A 66 9.25 -3.00 16.35
CA TYR A 66 9.03 -2.20 15.15
C TYR A 66 8.32 -3.02 14.06
N ALA A 67 8.77 -4.24 13.79
CA ALA A 67 8.14 -5.13 12.81
C ALA A 67 6.69 -5.46 13.20
N VAL A 68 6.43 -5.76 14.47
CA VAL A 68 5.08 -6.05 14.99
C VAL A 68 4.18 -4.82 14.84
N VAL A 69 4.63 -3.63 15.23
CA VAL A 69 3.85 -2.39 15.08
C VAL A 69 3.64 -2.03 13.62
N THR A 70 4.59 -2.31 12.74
CA THR A 70 4.44 -2.02 11.29
C THR A 70 3.45 -2.97 10.62
N ILE A 71 3.46 -4.25 11.01
CA ILE A 71 2.60 -5.28 10.41
C ILE A 71 1.19 -5.23 11.00
N PHE A 72 1.07 -5.08 12.31
CA PHE A 72 -0.18 -5.17 13.07
C PHE A 72 -0.66 -3.84 13.64
N GLY A 73 0.05 -2.74 13.39
CA GLY A 73 -0.41 -1.41 13.74
C GLY A 73 -1.72 -1.08 13.00
N PRO A 74 -2.49 -0.12 13.52
CA PRO A 74 -3.70 0.34 12.85
C PRO A 74 -3.31 0.81 11.44
N LYS A 75 -3.80 0.09 10.43
CA LYS A 75 -3.78 0.58 9.06
C LYS A 75 -5.03 1.44 8.91
N VAL A 76 -4.85 2.63 8.37
CA VAL A 76 -6.00 3.42 7.93
C VAL A 76 -6.60 2.64 6.76
N GLU A 77 -7.79 2.12 6.97
CA GLU A 77 -8.56 1.39 5.96
C GLU A 77 -9.18 2.44 5.02
N PRO A 78 -8.89 2.37 3.71
CA PRO A 78 -9.52 3.27 2.77
C PRO A 78 -11.02 2.97 2.74
N VAL A 79 -11.84 3.96 3.08
CA VAL A 79 -13.31 3.88 2.93
C VAL A 79 -13.75 4.39 1.56
N PHE A 80 -12.85 5.05 0.84
CA PHE A 80 -13.01 5.42 -0.55
C PHE A 80 -11.63 5.64 -1.18
N TYR A 81 -11.40 5.07 -2.36
CA TYR A 81 -10.18 5.29 -3.12
C TYR A 81 -10.50 5.58 -4.59
N SER A 82 -10.13 6.78 -5.05
CA SER A 82 -10.24 7.17 -6.45
C SER A 82 -8.89 7.26 -7.11
N ALA A 83 -8.75 6.65 -8.29
CA ALA A 83 -7.64 6.93 -9.19
C ALA A 83 -7.92 8.21 -9.98
N VAL A 84 -6.95 9.11 -10.05
CA VAL A 84 -7.05 10.38 -10.79
C VAL A 84 -6.01 10.41 -11.90
N PHE A 85 -6.49 10.34 -13.14
CA PHE A 85 -5.68 10.39 -14.35
C PHE A 85 -5.53 11.83 -14.85
N ALA A 86 -4.35 12.13 -15.39
CA ALA A 86 -4.00 13.46 -15.89
C ALA A 86 -4.42 14.55 -14.89
N ASN A 87 -3.94 14.47 -13.65
CA ASN A 87 -4.42 15.23 -12.50
C ASN A 87 -4.81 16.70 -12.82
N PRO A 88 -6.10 17.06 -12.71
CA PRO A 88 -6.56 18.42 -12.96
C PRO A 88 -6.47 19.35 -11.74
N PHE A 89 -5.96 18.90 -10.60
CA PHE A 89 -5.95 19.65 -9.34
C PHE A 89 -4.52 19.95 -8.87
N THR A 90 -4.30 21.09 -8.22
CA THR A 90 -3.11 21.24 -7.39
C THR A 90 -3.23 20.39 -6.13
N ASP A 91 -2.11 20.08 -5.46
CA ASP A 91 -2.15 19.33 -4.19
C ASP A 91 -3.05 20.02 -3.15
N ARG A 92 -3.04 21.35 -3.11
CA ARG A 92 -3.92 22.13 -2.22
C ARG A 92 -5.40 21.96 -2.57
N ASP A 93 -5.75 22.03 -3.85
CA ASP A 93 -7.14 21.87 -4.29
C ASP A 93 -7.65 20.47 -3.93
N LEU A 94 -6.81 19.46 -4.18
CA LEU A 94 -7.05 18.06 -3.87
C LEU A 94 -7.26 17.84 -2.36
N GLU A 95 -6.36 18.36 -1.54
CA GLU A 95 -6.47 18.33 -0.08
C GLU A 95 -7.76 19.00 0.40
N ALA A 96 -8.13 20.15 -0.18
CA ALA A 96 -9.32 20.89 0.21
C ALA A 96 -10.59 20.07 -0.01
N PHE A 97 -10.85 19.59 -1.23
CA PHE A 97 -12.10 18.86 -1.50
C PHE A 97 -12.09 17.44 -0.91
N GLN A 98 -10.92 16.80 -0.80
CA GLN A 98 -10.79 15.54 -0.05
C GLN A 98 -11.15 15.77 1.42
N GLY A 99 -10.74 16.90 2.00
CA GLY A 99 -11.14 17.33 3.34
C GLY A 99 -12.66 17.45 3.48
N GLY A 100 -13.33 18.16 2.56
CA GLY A 100 -14.80 18.27 2.60
C GLY A 100 -15.52 16.93 2.42
N PHE A 101 -14.97 16.01 1.61
CA PHE A 101 -15.57 14.68 1.44
C PHE A 101 -15.29 13.75 2.63
N ASN A 102 -14.13 13.88 3.27
CA ASN A 102 -13.79 13.17 4.51
C ASN A 102 -14.84 13.44 5.58
N GLU A 103 -15.30 14.68 5.75
CA GLU A 103 -16.32 15.02 6.76
C GLU A 103 -17.66 14.30 6.56
N LEU A 104 -17.96 13.90 5.33
CA LEU A 104 -19.20 13.19 5.00
C LEU A 104 -19.10 11.68 5.23
N LEU A 105 -17.90 11.11 5.10
CA LEU A 105 -17.69 9.67 5.10
C LEU A 105 -17.03 9.14 6.37
N ILE A 106 -16.02 9.85 6.89
CA ILE A 106 -15.18 9.35 7.97
C ILE A 106 -15.91 9.47 9.30
N THR A 107 -15.98 8.34 10.00
CA THR A 107 -16.48 8.27 11.39
C THR A 107 -15.35 8.09 12.40
N ASP A 108 -14.23 7.49 11.99
CA ASP A 108 -13.03 7.32 12.79
C ASP A 108 -11.78 7.76 12.00
N PRO A 109 -11.34 9.03 12.12
CA PRO A 109 -10.20 9.57 11.37
C PRO A 109 -8.86 8.88 11.63
N ASP A 110 -8.73 8.15 12.73
CA ASP A 110 -7.51 7.39 13.06
C ASP A 110 -7.48 6.03 12.34
N ARG A 111 -8.58 5.62 11.69
CA ARG A 111 -8.76 4.30 11.09
C ARG A 111 -9.33 4.33 9.67
N GLU A 112 -9.96 5.41 9.24
CA GLU A 112 -10.63 5.52 7.95
C GLU A 112 -10.03 6.64 7.13
N GLY A 113 -9.99 6.48 5.80
CA GLY A 113 -9.45 7.50 4.90
C GLY A 113 -10.15 7.53 3.55
N VAL A 114 -10.36 8.73 3.02
CA VAL A 114 -10.68 8.97 1.61
C VAL A 114 -9.40 9.34 0.88
N TYR A 115 -9.17 8.74 -0.28
CA TYR A 115 -7.98 8.99 -1.08
C TYR A 115 -8.33 9.33 -2.52
N PHE A 116 -7.77 10.43 -3.02
CA PHE A 116 -7.70 10.72 -4.44
C PHE A 116 -6.23 10.62 -4.87
N ASP A 117 -5.85 9.50 -5.47
CA ASP A 117 -4.46 9.25 -5.82
C ASP A 117 -4.19 9.69 -7.27
N THR A 118 -3.30 10.67 -7.41
CA THR A 118 -2.90 11.30 -8.68
C THR A 118 -1.64 10.67 -9.28
N GLY A 119 -1.08 9.65 -8.63
CA GLY A 119 0.15 8.96 -9.01
C GLY A 119 0.00 7.99 -10.18
N PHE A 120 -1.08 8.10 -10.95
CA PHE A 120 -1.34 7.30 -12.16
C PHE A 120 -1.08 8.08 -13.45
N SER A 121 -0.30 9.16 -13.38
CA SER A 121 0.00 10.01 -14.54
C SER A 121 0.68 9.21 -15.64
N LEU A 122 0.14 9.24 -16.86
CA LEU A 122 0.60 8.44 -17.98
C LEU A 122 1.13 9.36 -19.08
N GLY A 123 2.33 9.88 -18.88
CA GLY A 123 3.15 10.28 -20.01
C GLY A 123 3.57 9.03 -20.80
N ASP A 124 3.99 9.20 -22.06
CA ASP A 124 4.29 8.09 -23.00
C ASP A 124 5.28 7.02 -22.46
N ASP A 125 6.04 7.31 -21.39
CA ASP A 125 7.00 6.40 -20.75
C ASP A 125 6.61 5.94 -19.31
N ASP A 126 5.47 6.34 -18.74
CA ASP A 126 5.12 5.98 -17.36
C ASP A 126 4.47 4.60 -17.23
N THR A 127 5.30 3.57 -17.41
CA THR A 127 4.85 2.18 -17.23
C THR A 127 4.52 1.86 -15.76
N THR A 128 5.09 2.61 -14.81
CA THR A 128 4.94 2.30 -13.38
C THR A 128 3.57 2.72 -12.86
N GLY A 129 3.08 3.91 -13.26
CA GLY A 129 1.72 4.35 -12.98
C GLY A 129 0.68 3.35 -13.50
N ARG A 130 0.87 2.83 -14.72
CA ARG A 130 -0.03 1.82 -15.32
C ARG A 130 -0.03 0.51 -14.53
N TYR A 131 1.14 -0.01 -14.14
CA TYR A 131 1.21 -1.24 -13.37
C TYR A 131 0.59 -1.09 -11.97
N LYS A 132 0.78 0.06 -11.32
CA LYS A 132 0.13 0.37 -10.05
C LYS A 132 -1.39 0.35 -10.22
N PHE A 133 -1.92 1.05 -11.22
CA PHE A 133 -3.34 1.08 -11.51
C PHE A 133 -3.92 -0.32 -11.70
N VAL A 134 -3.33 -1.12 -12.61
CA VAL A 134 -3.80 -2.47 -12.90
C VAL A 134 -3.75 -3.37 -11.65
N ALA A 135 -2.71 -3.25 -10.82
CA ALA A 135 -2.58 -4.01 -9.59
C ALA A 135 -3.68 -3.66 -8.57
N LEU A 136 -3.93 -2.37 -8.34
CA LEU A 136 -4.95 -1.90 -7.40
C LEU A 136 -6.37 -2.20 -7.91
N LEU A 137 -6.62 -2.03 -9.21
CA LEU A 137 -7.87 -2.41 -9.85
C LEU A 137 -8.13 -3.92 -9.70
N ALA A 138 -7.13 -4.76 -9.98
CA ALA A 138 -7.25 -6.21 -9.83
C ALA A 138 -7.44 -6.66 -8.36
N ALA A 139 -6.88 -5.90 -7.41
CA ALA A 139 -7.06 -6.11 -5.98
C ALA A 139 -8.42 -5.60 -5.44
N ALA A 140 -9.26 -5.00 -6.30
CA ALA A 140 -10.52 -4.35 -5.92
C ALA A 140 -10.34 -3.20 -4.92
N GLU A 141 -9.17 -2.53 -4.93
CA GLU A 141 -8.87 -1.41 -4.04
C GLU A 141 -9.34 -0.06 -4.60
N ILE A 142 -9.66 0.04 -5.89
CA ILE A 142 -10.13 1.28 -6.52
C ILE A 142 -11.65 1.27 -6.61
N ASP A 143 -12.30 2.31 -6.08
CA ASP A 143 -13.76 2.47 -6.09
C ASP A 143 -14.25 3.34 -7.25
N ALA A 144 -13.42 4.29 -7.69
CA ALA A 144 -13.79 5.26 -8.70
C ALA A 144 -12.59 5.77 -9.51
N LEU A 145 -12.89 6.33 -10.69
CA LEU A 145 -11.92 6.92 -11.59
C LEU A 145 -12.32 8.37 -11.89
N ILE A 146 -11.33 9.25 -11.90
CA ILE A 146 -11.43 10.61 -12.45
C ILE A 146 -10.49 10.67 -13.63
N SER A 147 -11.03 10.83 -14.84
CA SER A 147 -10.22 10.74 -16.05
C SER A 147 -10.72 11.63 -17.20
N PRO A 148 -9.85 11.98 -18.15
CA PRO A 148 -10.28 12.52 -19.44
C PRO A 148 -10.94 11.42 -20.30
N MET A 149 -11.54 11.85 -21.43
CA MET A 149 -12.38 10.98 -22.28
C MET A 149 -11.63 9.77 -22.88
N ASP A 150 -10.35 9.90 -23.18
CA ASP A 150 -9.53 8.84 -23.75
C ASP A 150 -9.31 7.67 -22.78
N GLU A 151 -8.95 7.98 -21.53
CA GLU A 151 -8.82 6.95 -20.48
C GLU A 151 -10.21 6.39 -20.12
N LEU A 152 -11.25 7.23 -19.98
CA LEU A 152 -12.62 6.73 -19.72
C LEU A 152 -13.10 5.73 -20.79
N ARG A 153 -12.80 5.96 -22.07
CA ARG A 153 -13.17 5.01 -23.13
C ARG A 153 -12.47 3.67 -22.95
N THR A 154 -11.19 3.70 -22.60
CA THR A 154 -10.41 2.48 -22.31
C THR A 154 -11.03 1.71 -21.13
N ASP A 155 -11.47 2.41 -20.09
CA ASP A 155 -12.12 1.80 -18.93
C ASP A 155 -13.51 1.21 -19.27
N VAL A 156 -14.26 1.86 -20.16
CA VAL A 156 -15.56 1.35 -20.64
C VAL A 156 -15.38 0.12 -21.54
N ASP A 157 -14.45 0.16 -22.49
CA ASP A 157 -14.19 -0.95 -23.42
C ASP A 157 -13.62 -2.18 -22.71
N SER A 158 -12.92 -1.98 -21.58
CA SER A 158 -12.42 -3.05 -20.72
C SER A 158 -13.42 -3.53 -19.66
N GLU A 159 -14.66 -3.02 -19.68
CA GLU A 159 -15.72 -3.35 -18.73
C GLU A 159 -15.34 -3.07 -17.26
N ALA A 160 -14.47 -2.10 -17.02
CA ALA A 160 -13.95 -1.77 -15.69
C ALA A 160 -14.92 -0.90 -14.86
N VAL A 161 -15.93 -0.29 -15.48
CA VAL A 161 -16.83 0.69 -14.86
C VAL A 161 -18.30 0.28 -14.91
N CYS A 162 -19.06 0.73 -13.92
CA CYS A 162 -20.48 0.44 -13.78
C CYS A 162 -21.35 1.19 -14.80
N ASP A 163 -22.46 0.57 -15.17
CA ASP A 163 -23.63 1.30 -15.66
C ASP A 163 -24.27 2.07 -14.49
N LEU A 164 -24.35 3.39 -14.60
CA LEU A 164 -24.88 4.25 -13.54
C LEU A 164 -26.38 4.01 -13.27
N ARG A 165 -27.12 3.40 -14.20
CA ARG A 165 -28.53 3.01 -13.98
C ARG A 165 -28.67 1.93 -12.91
N ASP A 166 -27.65 1.11 -12.73
CA ASP A 166 -27.69 -0.01 -11.79
C ASP A 166 -27.31 0.39 -10.36
N ILE A 167 -26.62 1.53 -10.20
CA ILE A 167 -26.04 1.94 -8.91
C ILE A 167 -26.55 3.28 -8.38
N LEU A 168 -27.12 4.16 -9.22
CA LEU A 168 -27.64 5.44 -8.75
C LEU A 168 -29.07 5.30 -8.21
N PRO A 169 -29.36 5.86 -7.02
CA PRO A 169 -30.74 6.07 -6.56
C PRO A 169 -31.56 6.93 -7.54
N ASP A 170 -32.87 6.67 -7.67
CA ASP A 170 -33.76 7.35 -8.63
C ASP A 170 -33.76 8.88 -8.54
N ASP A 171 -33.67 9.43 -7.33
CA ASP A 171 -33.66 10.86 -7.06
C ASP A 171 -32.32 11.49 -7.48
N LEU A 172 -31.21 10.83 -7.15
CA LEU A 172 -29.88 11.25 -7.57
C LEU A 172 -29.72 11.12 -9.08
N TYR A 173 -30.17 10.02 -9.69
CA TYR A 173 -30.13 9.81 -11.14
C TYR A 173 -30.83 10.95 -11.89
N LYS A 174 -32.04 11.32 -11.48
CA LYS A 174 -32.79 12.44 -12.07
C LYS A 174 -32.09 13.78 -11.86
N ARG A 175 -31.46 13.97 -10.70
CA ARG A 175 -30.76 15.22 -10.36
C ARG A 175 -29.53 15.45 -11.24
N VAL A 176 -28.84 14.39 -11.63
CA VAL A 176 -27.60 14.47 -12.44
C VAL A 176 -27.80 14.05 -13.89
N GLU A 177 -29.05 13.91 -14.35
CA GLU A 177 -29.39 13.37 -15.67
C GLU A 177 -28.72 14.14 -16.82
N ASP A 178 -28.62 15.47 -16.71
CA ASP A 178 -27.97 16.35 -17.69
C ASP A 178 -26.43 16.22 -17.70
N LYS A 179 -25.86 15.58 -16.69
CA LYS A 179 -24.42 15.32 -16.55
C LYS A 179 -24.04 13.88 -16.90
N LEU A 180 -25.00 12.99 -17.13
CA LEU A 180 -24.70 11.60 -17.50
C LEU A 180 -23.99 11.54 -18.86
N VAL A 181 -22.90 10.78 -18.91
CA VAL A 181 -22.11 10.56 -20.12
C VAL A 181 -22.39 9.18 -20.68
N TRP A 182 -23.08 9.20 -21.82
CA TRP A 182 -23.50 8.01 -22.55
C TRP A 182 -22.41 7.58 -23.52
N LEU A 183 -21.96 6.33 -23.39
CA LEU A 183 -20.96 5.72 -24.27
C LEU A 183 -21.44 4.36 -24.75
N GLU A 184 -20.90 3.90 -25.88
CA GLU A 184 -21.01 2.52 -26.35
C GLU A 184 -19.71 1.82 -25.98
N ALA A 185 -19.79 0.65 -25.35
CA ALA A 185 -18.61 -0.19 -25.10
C ALA A 185 -18.31 -1.07 -26.32
N GLU A 186 -17.04 -1.19 -26.70
CA GLU A 186 -16.57 -2.15 -27.71
C GLU A 186 -15.84 -3.31 -27.02
N VAL A 187 -16.57 -4.39 -26.76
CA VAL A 187 -16.07 -5.55 -26.00
C VAL A 187 -15.72 -6.69 -26.95
N TYR A 188 -14.62 -7.39 -26.70
CA TYR A 188 -14.22 -8.55 -27.50
C TYR A 188 -15.13 -9.76 -27.23
N ASP A 189 -15.84 -10.21 -28.26
CA ASP A 189 -16.66 -11.41 -28.22
C ASP A 189 -15.81 -12.62 -28.64
N TYR A 190 -15.59 -13.55 -27.69
CA TYR A 190 -14.79 -14.75 -27.91
C TYR A 190 -15.45 -15.77 -28.86
N GLU A 191 -16.78 -15.76 -28.99
CA GLU A 191 -17.49 -16.67 -29.91
C GLU A 191 -17.40 -16.17 -31.35
N LEU A 192 -17.45 -14.85 -31.52
CA LEU A 192 -17.40 -14.18 -32.83
C LEU A 192 -15.98 -13.77 -33.26
N GLU A 193 -14.99 -13.93 -32.37
CA GLU A 193 -13.59 -13.53 -32.53
C GLU A 193 -13.40 -12.07 -32.97
N LYS A 194 -14.27 -11.16 -32.50
CA LYS A 194 -14.26 -9.74 -32.88
C LYS A 194 -14.80 -8.84 -31.78
N ASN A 195 -14.47 -7.55 -31.84
CA ASN A 195 -15.12 -6.54 -31.00
C ASN A 195 -16.58 -6.35 -31.44
N VAL A 196 -17.47 -6.31 -30.46
CA VAL A 196 -18.90 -6.08 -30.62
C VAL A 196 -19.28 -4.83 -29.82
N LYS A 197 -20.00 -3.94 -30.48
CA LYS A 197 -20.58 -2.75 -29.84
C LYS A 197 -21.75 -3.15 -28.96
N GLN A 198 -21.67 -2.78 -27.70
CA GLN A 198 -22.76 -2.89 -26.75
C GLN A 198 -23.74 -1.72 -26.88
N PRO A 199 -25.00 -1.89 -26.45
CA PRO A 199 -25.94 -0.78 -26.35
C PRO A 199 -25.37 0.36 -25.50
N SER A 200 -25.66 1.60 -25.88
CA SER A 200 -25.18 2.74 -25.11
C SER A 200 -25.77 2.77 -23.70
N ALA A 201 -24.92 3.10 -22.73
CA ALA A 201 -25.27 3.24 -21.32
C ALA A 201 -24.54 4.45 -20.69
N PRO A 202 -25.05 5.00 -19.56
CA PRO A 202 -24.39 6.07 -18.85
C PRO A 202 -23.30 5.49 -17.93
N TYR A 203 -22.03 5.64 -18.32
CA TYR A 203 -20.90 5.07 -17.57
C TYR A 203 -20.18 6.08 -16.67
N ALA A 204 -20.44 7.37 -16.84
CA ALA A 204 -19.77 8.42 -16.09
C ALA A 204 -20.63 9.68 -15.90
N ILE A 205 -20.18 10.55 -15.00
CA ILE A 205 -20.69 11.91 -14.77
C ILE A 205 -19.69 12.92 -15.35
N ASP A 206 -20.15 13.87 -16.17
CA ASP A 206 -19.36 15.04 -16.57
C ASP A 206 -19.15 15.93 -15.34
N MET A 207 -17.94 15.85 -14.78
CA MET A 207 -17.53 16.63 -13.61
C MET A 207 -16.73 17.89 -13.99
N THR A 208 -16.72 18.28 -15.26
CA THR A 208 -15.90 19.40 -15.75
C THR A 208 -16.23 20.71 -15.02
N ASP A 209 -17.50 20.96 -14.70
CA ASP A 209 -17.91 22.17 -13.96
C ASP A 209 -17.40 22.14 -12.51
N PHE A 210 -17.37 20.97 -11.88
CA PHE A 210 -16.80 20.78 -10.55
C PHE A 210 -15.29 21.05 -10.58
N VAL A 211 -14.58 20.47 -11.55
CA VAL A 211 -13.15 20.70 -11.74
C VAL A 211 -12.85 22.18 -11.97
N LYS A 212 -13.58 22.87 -12.84
CA LYS A 212 -13.38 24.31 -13.10
C LYS A 212 -13.63 25.18 -11.89
N LYS A 213 -14.55 24.78 -11.00
CA LYS A 213 -14.89 25.52 -9.79
C LYS A 213 -13.79 25.40 -8.72
N TYR A 214 -13.18 24.22 -8.61
CA TYR A 214 -12.30 23.89 -7.48
C TYR A 214 -10.83 23.66 -7.85
N SER A 215 -10.49 23.61 -9.13
CA SER A 215 -9.10 23.58 -9.58
C SER A 215 -8.56 25.00 -9.71
N SER A 216 -7.35 25.20 -9.18
CA SER A 216 -6.55 26.40 -9.40
C SER A 216 -5.88 26.43 -10.78
N TYR A 217 -5.96 25.35 -11.57
CA TYR A 217 -5.44 25.30 -12.95
C TYR A 217 -6.42 25.87 -13.98
N ASP A 218 -5.88 26.42 -15.08
CA ASP A 218 -6.65 26.67 -16.31
C ASP A 218 -6.91 25.34 -17.02
N VAL A 219 -7.84 24.55 -16.49
CA VAL A 219 -8.17 23.21 -17.01
C VAL A 219 -8.95 23.34 -18.32
N ARG A 220 -8.30 22.95 -19.42
CA ARG A 220 -8.88 22.98 -20.78
C ARG A 220 -9.52 21.66 -21.19
N LEU A 221 -9.11 20.56 -20.57
CA LEU A 221 -9.68 19.24 -20.80
C LEU A 221 -10.99 19.08 -20.02
N LYS A 222 -11.87 18.23 -20.53
CA LYS A 222 -13.03 17.76 -19.78
C LYS A 222 -12.63 16.56 -18.93
N TYR A 223 -13.28 16.43 -17.78
CA TYR A 223 -13.05 15.34 -16.85
C TYR A 223 -14.37 14.66 -16.50
N TYR A 224 -14.27 13.36 -16.30
CA TYR A 224 -15.38 12.48 -16.06
C TYR A 224 -15.11 11.65 -14.82
N TYR A 225 -16.18 11.43 -14.04
CA TYR A 225 -16.16 10.56 -12.87
C TYR A 225 -16.90 9.27 -13.19
N SER A 226 -16.27 8.12 -13.01
CA SER A 226 -16.88 6.79 -13.18
C SER A 226 -16.68 5.93 -11.93
N VAL A 227 -17.63 5.02 -11.69
CA VAL A 227 -17.59 4.08 -10.57
C VAL A 227 -17.06 2.74 -11.06
N VAL A 228 -16.09 2.16 -10.35
CA VAL A 228 -15.44 0.91 -10.73
C VAL A 228 -16.32 -0.29 -10.40
N ILE A 229 -16.42 -1.24 -11.34
CA ILE A 229 -17.33 -2.38 -11.24
C ILE A 229 -17.00 -3.33 -10.09
N ASN A 230 -15.73 -3.53 -9.78
CA ASN A 230 -15.28 -4.43 -8.71
C ASN A 230 -14.91 -3.69 -7.41
N GLY A 231 -15.04 -2.36 -7.35
CA GLY A 231 -14.74 -1.58 -6.13
C GLY A 231 -15.54 -2.03 -4.92
N THR A 232 -14.94 -1.97 -3.73
CA THR A 232 -15.50 -2.49 -2.47
C THR A 232 -16.41 -1.49 -1.76
N HIS A 233 -16.30 -0.19 -2.07
CA HIS A 233 -17.06 0.89 -1.42
C HIS A 233 -17.92 1.67 -2.42
N LYS A 234 -18.72 0.95 -3.22
CA LYS A 234 -19.57 1.56 -4.26
C LYS A 234 -20.55 2.57 -3.72
N GLU A 235 -21.10 2.35 -2.53
CA GLU A 235 -22.01 3.30 -1.88
C GLU A 235 -21.30 4.64 -1.62
N ASN A 236 -20.03 4.60 -1.21
CA ASN A 236 -19.24 5.80 -1.00
C ASN A 236 -18.86 6.47 -2.32
N ALA A 237 -18.62 5.71 -3.39
CA ALA A 237 -18.44 6.26 -4.73
C ALA A 237 -19.71 6.98 -5.24
N VAL A 238 -20.90 6.40 -5.00
CA VAL A 238 -22.18 7.07 -5.31
C VAL A 238 -22.38 8.32 -4.45
N ARG A 239 -22.00 8.29 -3.17
CA ARG A 239 -22.04 9.48 -2.28
C ARG A 239 -21.12 10.59 -2.77
N PHE A 240 -20.03 10.29 -3.45
CA PHE A 240 -19.20 11.34 -4.06
C PHE A 240 -19.93 12.06 -5.19
N ILE A 241 -20.77 11.37 -5.97
CA ILE A 241 -21.62 12.00 -7.00
C ILE A 241 -22.60 12.97 -6.35
N GLU A 242 -23.23 12.57 -5.25
CA GLU A 242 -24.12 13.44 -4.46
C GLU A 242 -23.37 14.67 -3.92
N TYR A 243 -22.19 14.46 -3.34
CA TYR A 243 -21.34 15.53 -2.84
C TYR A 243 -20.93 16.53 -3.92
N MET A 244 -20.53 16.06 -5.11
CA MET A 244 -20.23 16.93 -6.25
C MET A 244 -21.44 17.78 -6.65
N ALA A 245 -22.62 17.18 -6.70
CA ALA A 245 -23.86 17.88 -7.03
C ALA A 245 -24.22 18.92 -5.94
N ASP A 246 -24.06 18.59 -4.66
CA ASP A 246 -24.28 19.53 -3.54
C ASP A 246 -23.32 20.71 -3.56
N CYS A 247 -22.05 20.45 -3.86
CA CYS A 247 -21.03 21.46 -4.04
C CYS A 247 -21.36 22.42 -5.20
N LEU A 248 -21.86 21.90 -6.32
CA LEU A 248 -22.25 22.71 -7.48
C LEU A 248 -23.51 23.54 -7.20
N ASP A 249 -24.49 22.98 -6.49
CA ASP A 249 -25.69 23.67 -6.03
C ASP A 249 -25.42 24.72 -4.93
N GLY A 250 -24.22 24.72 -4.34
CA GLY A 250 -23.85 25.61 -3.23
C GLY A 250 -24.47 25.21 -1.89
N LYS A 251 -24.90 23.95 -1.75
CA LYS A 251 -25.44 23.39 -0.50
C LYS A 251 -24.34 23.08 0.51
N VAL A 252 -23.15 22.74 0.03
CA VAL A 252 -21.97 22.38 0.83
C VAL A 252 -20.74 23.07 0.23
N THR A 253 -19.77 23.44 1.07
CA THR A 253 -18.45 23.94 0.63
C THR A 253 -17.50 22.78 0.41
N SER A 254 -16.68 22.83 -0.64
CA SER A 254 -15.65 21.80 -0.82
C SER A 254 -14.54 21.90 0.22
N GLU A 255 -14.32 23.11 0.75
CA GLU A 255 -13.39 23.35 1.85
C GLU A 255 -14.08 22.89 3.14
N GLY A 256 -13.54 21.84 3.77
CA GLY A 256 -13.78 21.57 5.18
C GLY A 256 -13.36 22.79 6.04
N PRO A 257 -13.73 22.86 7.33
CA PRO A 257 -13.34 23.95 8.20
C PRO A 257 -11.82 24.09 8.21
N VAL A 258 -11.34 25.32 7.98
CA VAL A 258 -9.94 25.69 8.18
C VAL A 258 -9.63 25.49 9.66
N LEU A 259 -8.94 24.41 10.01
CA LEU A 259 -8.39 24.17 11.35
C LEU A 259 -7.18 25.07 11.61
#